data_AF-A0A950T3H7-F1
#
_entry.id   AF-A0A950T3H7-F1
#
_cell.length_a   1.000
_cell.length_b   1.000
_cell.length_c   1.000
_cell.angle_alpha   90.00
_cell.angle_beta   90.00
_cell.angle_gamma   90.00
#
_symmetry.space_group_name_H-M   'P 1'
#
loop_
_entity.id
_entity.type
_entity.pdbx_description
1 polymer ?
#
loop_
_entity_poly.entity_id
_entity_poly.type
_entity_poly.pdbx_seq_one_letter_code
_entity_poly.pdbx_strand_id
1 'polypeptide(L)'
;TGGYLRVCTEGRNWFETDFPNWLKAEPPMIAQEKRSEEHGSYIIEALETGRVYRGHFNIVNQNHITNLPNGCVIEIPGYVDKNGINMPVVGALPLACAATCAASVRVQEMGMEAAVHGDITLLKQAMLHDPLVGAVCNPEEVWQMTDEMLVAQAQWLPQYSDEVPRARQRLEDAVRNGTRVKLIQTEGAARLHTRTVEEMALNEAEARANAAAADKGKMTISH
;
A
#
# COMPACT_ATOMS: atom_id res chain seq x y z
N THR A 1 -13.88 4.61 9.57
CA THR A 1 -12.74 5.33 10.15
C THR A 1 -11.89 5.91 9.04
N GLY A 2 -12.21 7.09 8.52
CA GLY A 2 -11.41 7.77 7.48
C GLY A 2 -10.11 8.43 8.02
N GLY A 3 -9.59 7.93 9.15
CA GLY A 3 -8.45 8.52 9.83
C GLY A 3 -7.17 8.47 9.00
N TYR A 4 -6.94 7.37 8.29
CA TYR A 4 -5.75 7.22 7.44
C TYR A 4 -5.73 8.21 6.27
N LEU A 5 -6.85 8.34 5.54
CA LEU A 5 -6.96 9.31 4.45
C LEU A 5 -6.76 10.75 4.96
N ARG A 6 -7.30 11.10 6.12
CA ARG A 6 -7.06 12.41 6.74
C ARG A 6 -5.59 12.61 7.06
N VAL A 7 -4.93 11.64 7.72
CA VAL A 7 -3.50 11.70 8.05
C VAL A 7 -2.64 11.86 6.79
N CYS A 8 -2.90 11.07 5.74
CA CYS A 8 -2.22 11.23 4.46
C CYS A 8 -2.45 12.61 3.84
N THR A 9 -3.68 13.13 3.92
CA THR A 9 -4.02 14.44 3.34
C THR A 9 -3.38 15.59 4.10
N GLU A 10 -3.36 15.52 5.43
CA GLU A 10 -2.67 16.46 6.31
C GLU A 10 -1.15 16.42 6.06
N GLY A 11 -0.57 15.22 5.94
CA GLY A 11 0.87 15.04 5.78
C GLY A 11 1.41 15.22 4.35
N ARG A 12 0.59 15.17 3.30
CA ARG A 12 1.09 14.99 1.91
C ARG A 12 2.08 16.07 1.41
N ASN A 13 2.03 17.27 1.98
CA ASN A 13 2.87 18.39 1.55
C ASN A 13 4.12 18.57 2.43
N TRP A 14 4.42 17.62 3.33
CA TRP A 14 5.56 17.70 4.24
C TRP A 14 6.89 17.98 3.52
N PHE A 15 7.05 17.49 2.28
CA PHE A 15 8.26 17.71 1.49
C PHE A 15 8.42 19.18 1.05
N GLU A 16 7.34 19.92 0.89
CA GLU A 16 7.38 21.35 0.57
C GLU A 16 7.47 22.21 1.83
N THR A 17 6.84 21.77 2.93
CA THR A 17 6.66 22.56 4.16
C THR A 17 7.74 22.31 5.21
N ASP A 18 8.07 21.04 5.47
CA ASP A 18 8.92 20.62 6.59
C ASP A 18 10.34 20.30 6.16
N PHE A 19 10.52 19.69 4.99
CA PHE A 19 11.84 19.29 4.49
C PHE A 19 12.84 20.46 4.36
N PRO A 20 12.46 21.66 3.84
CA PRO A 20 13.38 22.80 3.82
C PRO A 20 13.79 23.27 5.22
N ASN A 21 12.94 23.08 6.23
CA ASN A 21 13.24 23.40 7.62
C ASN A 21 14.19 22.35 8.22
N TRP A 22 14.01 21.07 7.90
CA TRP A 22 14.92 20.00 8.31
C TRP A 22 16.32 20.17 7.73
N LEU A 23 16.44 20.63 6.48
CA LEU A 23 17.74 20.93 5.87
C LEU A 23 18.49 22.10 6.54
N LYS A 24 17.77 23.02 7.18
CA LYS A 24 18.36 24.16 7.92
C LYS A 24 18.65 23.83 9.38
N ALA A 25 17.99 22.81 9.94
CA ALA A 25 18.19 22.40 11.31
C ALA A 25 19.55 21.72 11.48
N GLU A 26 20.09 21.75 12.71
CA GLU A 26 21.25 20.92 13.01
C GLU A 26 20.89 19.44 12.81
N PRO A 27 21.74 18.66 12.11
CA PRO A 27 21.45 17.27 11.85
C PRO A 27 21.35 16.52 13.19
N PRO A 28 20.33 15.66 13.35
CA PRO A 28 20.20 14.88 14.56
C PRO A 28 21.44 14.01 14.76
N MET A 29 21.93 13.96 15.99
CA MET A 29 23.05 13.09 16.34
C MET A 29 22.66 11.63 16.09
N ILE A 30 23.33 10.99 15.12
CA ILE A 30 23.19 9.57 14.83
C ILE A 30 23.96 8.81 15.90
N ALA A 31 23.24 8.26 16.88
CA ALA A 31 23.79 7.45 17.95
C ALA A 31 23.03 6.12 18.05
N GLN A 32 23.69 5.07 18.52
CA GLN A 32 23.12 3.71 18.54
C GLN A 32 21.82 3.65 19.38
N GLU A 33 21.77 4.38 20.48
CA GLU A 33 20.62 4.51 21.38
C GLU A 33 19.48 5.37 20.82
N LYS A 34 19.73 6.10 19.73
CA LYS A 34 18.75 6.95 19.02
C LYS A 34 18.35 6.40 17.66
N ARG A 35 18.77 5.18 17.34
CA ARG A 35 18.44 4.50 16.09
C ARG A 35 16.93 4.31 15.95
N SER A 36 16.39 4.49 14.74
CA SER A 36 14.99 4.21 14.44
C SER A 36 14.71 2.71 14.43
N GLU A 37 13.42 2.35 14.45
CA GLU A 37 12.97 0.96 14.34
C GLU A 37 13.03 0.43 12.89
N GLU A 38 13.49 1.27 11.95
CA GLU A 38 13.64 0.91 10.54
C GLU A 38 14.64 -0.22 10.33
N HIS A 39 14.16 -1.27 9.68
CA HIS A 39 14.85 -2.55 9.53
C HIS A 39 16.18 -2.42 8.78
N GLY A 40 16.27 -1.51 7.80
CA GLY A 40 17.40 -1.39 6.87
C GLY A 40 18.75 -1.24 7.58
N SER A 41 18.80 -0.41 8.61
CA SER A 41 20.03 -0.25 9.38
C SER A 41 20.42 -1.55 10.10
N TYR A 42 19.48 -2.26 10.72
CA TYR A 42 19.75 -3.51 11.47
C TYR A 42 20.20 -4.64 10.56
N ILE A 43 19.65 -4.71 9.35
CA ILE A 43 20.07 -5.64 8.31
C ILE A 43 21.55 -5.40 7.97
N ILE A 44 21.94 -4.15 7.72
CA ILE A 44 23.34 -3.80 7.39
C ILE A 44 24.26 -4.15 8.57
N GLU A 45 23.92 -3.77 9.80
CA GLU A 45 24.72 -4.12 10.97
C GLU A 45 24.90 -5.64 11.11
N ALA A 46 23.84 -6.42 10.88
CA ALA A 46 23.89 -7.87 10.98
C ALA A 46 24.82 -8.50 9.94
N LEU A 47 24.78 -8.00 8.69
CA LEU A 47 25.66 -8.44 7.61
C LEU A 47 27.13 -8.09 7.90
N GLU A 48 27.41 -6.88 8.37
CA GLU A 48 28.77 -6.39 8.61
C GLU A 48 29.41 -6.98 9.88
N THR A 49 28.64 -7.08 10.95
CA THR A 49 29.16 -7.43 12.29
C THR A 49 28.89 -8.87 12.70
N GLY A 50 27.90 -9.52 12.09
CA GLY A 50 27.39 -10.83 12.52
C GLY A 50 26.45 -10.78 13.73
N ARG A 51 26.08 -9.60 14.23
CA ARG A 51 25.03 -9.47 15.24
C ARG A 51 23.69 -9.89 14.63
N VAL A 52 23.20 -11.06 15.01
CA VAL A 52 21.96 -11.62 14.44
C VAL A 52 20.79 -10.63 14.61
N TYR A 53 20.12 -10.36 13.51
CA TYR A 53 18.89 -9.58 13.46
C TYR A 53 17.72 -10.47 13.03
N ARG A 54 16.60 -10.39 13.76
CA ARG A 54 15.34 -11.05 13.39
C ARG A 54 14.33 -9.98 12.98
N GLY A 55 13.83 -10.09 11.76
CA GLY A 55 12.82 -9.19 11.19
C GLY A 55 11.77 -9.95 10.39
N HIS A 56 10.83 -9.22 9.80
CA HIS A 56 9.91 -9.75 8.79
C HIS A 56 10.35 -9.25 7.43
N PHE A 57 10.31 -10.13 6.43
CA PHE A 57 10.84 -9.84 5.10
C PHE A 57 9.85 -10.28 4.03
N ASN A 58 9.70 -9.43 3.02
CA ASN A 58 8.96 -9.74 1.82
C ASN A 58 9.85 -10.55 0.87
N ILE A 59 9.46 -11.78 0.59
CA ILE A 59 10.16 -12.69 -0.32
C ILE A 59 9.17 -13.38 -1.27
N VAL A 60 9.66 -13.86 -2.40
CA VAL A 60 8.87 -14.73 -3.27
C VAL A 60 8.66 -16.07 -2.55
N ASN A 61 7.40 -16.51 -2.45
CA ASN A 61 7.08 -17.81 -1.89
C ASN A 61 7.63 -18.91 -2.79
N GLN A 62 8.52 -19.71 -2.21
CA GLN A 62 9.13 -20.88 -2.81
C GLN A 62 8.98 -22.07 -1.85
N ASN A 63 7.73 -22.40 -1.52
CA ASN A 63 7.30 -23.36 -0.51
C ASN A 63 7.66 -22.97 0.93
N HIS A 64 7.97 -21.70 1.20
CA HIS A 64 8.15 -21.19 2.55
C HIS A 64 6.81 -21.27 3.32
N ILE A 65 5.71 -20.91 2.67
CA ILE A 65 4.35 -21.22 3.13
C ILE A 65 3.75 -22.24 2.16
N THR A 66 3.58 -23.48 2.63
CA THR A 66 3.34 -24.64 1.75
C THR A 66 1.93 -24.74 1.20
N ASN A 67 0.97 -24.01 1.78
CA ASN A 67 -0.42 -23.96 1.34
C ASN A 67 -0.82 -22.60 0.76
N LEU A 68 0.15 -21.79 0.33
CA LEU A 68 -0.04 -20.63 -0.55
C LEU A 68 0.63 -20.89 -1.90
N PRO A 69 0.17 -20.26 -2.99
CA PRO A 69 0.80 -20.39 -4.30
C PRO A 69 2.28 -20.01 -4.26
N ASN A 70 3.12 -20.71 -5.01
CA ASN A 70 4.48 -20.23 -5.27
C ASN A 70 4.44 -19.07 -6.25
N GLY A 71 5.44 -18.19 -6.18
CA GLY A 71 5.53 -17.00 -7.03
C GLY A 71 4.85 -15.75 -6.43
N CYS A 72 3.95 -15.90 -5.46
CA CYS A 72 3.43 -14.75 -4.73
C CYS A 72 4.45 -14.19 -3.75
N VAL A 73 4.34 -12.90 -3.41
CA VAL A 73 5.16 -12.32 -2.34
C VAL A 73 4.51 -12.64 -1.00
N ILE A 74 5.29 -13.16 -0.06
CA ILE A 74 4.90 -13.41 1.33
C ILE A 74 5.78 -12.59 2.25
N GLU A 75 5.23 -12.20 3.40
CA GLU A 75 5.98 -11.58 4.49
C GLU A 75 6.11 -12.57 5.64
N ILE A 76 7.33 -13.02 5.94
CA ILE A 76 7.59 -14.00 7.01
C ILE A 76 8.80 -13.58 7.86
N PRO A 77 8.92 -14.12 9.09
CA PRO A 77 10.12 -13.93 9.89
C PRO A 77 11.36 -14.45 9.18
N GLY A 78 12.44 -13.69 9.19
CA GLY A 78 13.76 -14.06 8.68
C GLY A 78 14.86 -13.66 9.64
N TYR A 79 16.05 -14.23 9.44
CA TYR A 79 17.23 -13.95 10.23
C TYR A 79 18.34 -13.41 9.34
N VAL A 80 18.99 -12.34 9.77
CA VAL A 80 20.16 -11.78 9.09
C VAL A 80 21.35 -11.96 10.02
N ASP A 81 22.43 -12.48 9.47
CA ASP A 81 23.71 -12.58 10.15
C ASP A 81 24.85 -12.38 9.14
N LYS A 82 26.08 -12.67 9.54
CA LYS A 82 27.27 -12.51 8.68
C LYS A 82 27.25 -13.37 7.42
N ASN A 83 26.44 -14.44 7.40
CA ASN A 83 26.30 -15.35 6.27
C ASN A 83 25.20 -14.91 5.30
N GLY A 84 24.44 -13.86 5.62
CA GLY A 84 23.40 -13.32 4.77
C GLY A 84 22.01 -13.39 5.41
N ILE A 85 20.99 -13.39 4.55
CA ILE A 85 19.58 -13.45 4.93
C ILE A 85 19.11 -14.89 4.83
N ASN A 86 18.66 -15.44 5.95
CA ASN A 86 18.19 -16.81 6.09
C ASN A 86 16.67 -16.81 6.31
N MET A 87 15.95 -17.39 5.36
CA MET A 87 14.49 -17.47 5.38
C MET A 87 14.04 -18.88 5.77
N PRO A 88 13.32 -19.06 6.89
CA PRO A 88 12.83 -20.37 7.32
C PRO A 88 11.65 -20.83 6.47
N VAL A 89 11.44 -22.14 6.40
CA VAL A 89 10.16 -22.71 5.96
C VAL A 89 9.18 -22.64 7.13
N VAL A 90 8.10 -21.87 6.96
CA VAL A 90 7.02 -21.73 7.95
C VAL A 90 6.11 -22.95 7.94
N GLY A 91 5.88 -23.54 6.76
CA GLY A 91 4.97 -24.66 6.58
C GLY A 91 3.55 -24.19 6.25
N ALA A 92 2.55 -25.00 6.60
CA ALA A 92 1.16 -24.67 6.28
C ALA A 92 0.61 -23.65 7.29
N LEU A 93 -0.01 -22.59 6.79
CA LEU A 93 -0.82 -21.70 7.61
C LEU A 93 -2.10 -22.41 8.08
N PRO A 94 -2.70 -21.97 9.20
CA PRO A 94 -4.07 -22.35 9.54
C PRO A 94 -5.01 -22.10 8.35
N LEU A 95 -5.95 -23.01 8.12
CA LEU A 95 -6.79 -23.03 6.92
C LEU A 95 -7.50 -21.70 6.66
N ALA A 96 -8.04 -21.06 7.70
CA ALA A 96 -8.70 -19.76 7.58
C ALA A 96 -7.75 -18.65 7.09
N CYS A 97 -6.53 -18.59 7.64
CA CYS A 97 -5.51 -17.63 7.22
C CYS A 97 -5.08 -17.88 5.78
N ALA A 98 -4.83 -19.15 5.42
CA ALA A 98 -4.45 -19.54 4.06
C ALA A 98 -5.54 -19.14 3.05
N ALA A 99 -6.81 -19.37 3.37
CA ALA A 99 -7.93 -19.01 2.51
C ALA A 99 -8.03 -17.50 2.26
N THR A 100 -7.93 -16.69 3.32
CA THR A 100 -7.95 -15.23 3.19
C THR A 100 -6.74 -14.71 2.40
N CYS A 101 -5.54 -15.18 2.72
CA CYS A 101 -4.32 -14.78 2.00
C CYS A 101 -4.37 -15.20 0.53
N ALA A 102 -4.85 -16.42 0.23
CA ALA A 102 -4.95 -16.92 -1.14
C ALA A 102 -5.90 -16.07 -2.00
N ALA A 103 -7.02 -15.60 -1.45
CA ALA A 103 -7.92 -14.69 -2.16
C ALA A 103 -7.21 -13.40 -2.58
N SER A 104 -6.53 -12.74 -1.64
CA SER A 104 -5.75 -11.52 -1.92
C SER A 104 -4.61 -11.76 -2.91
N VAL A 105 -3.89 -12.88 -2.78
CA VAL A 105 -2.81 -13.26 -3.70
C VAL A 105 -3.33 -13.39 -5.13
N ARG A 106 -4.49 -14.02 -5.35
CA ARG A 106 -5.06 -14.17 -6.70
C ARG A 106 -5.50 -12.85 -7.30
N VAL A 107 -6.04 -11.93 -6.50
CA VAL A 107 -6.36 -10.57 -6.96
C VAL A 107 -5.11 -9.83 -7.41
N GLN A 108 -4.03 -9.89 -6.63
CA GLN A 108 -2.75 -9.27 -6.94
C GLN A 108 -2.10 -9.88 -8.19
N GLU A 109 -2.15 -11.20 -8.33
CA GLU A 109 -1.65 -11.92 -9.50
C GLU A 109 -2.40 -11.52 -10.77
N MET A 110 -3.74 -11.51 -10.76
CA MET A 110 -4.53 -11.04 -11.90
C MET A 110 -4.25 -9.58 -12.23
N GLY A 111 -4.13 -8.71 -11.20
CA GLY A 111 -3.80 -7.30 -11.40
C GLY A 111 -2.40 -7.11 -12.02
N MET A 112 -1.42 -7.90 -11.60
CA MET A 112 -0.07 -7.91 -12.15
C MET A 112 -0.07 -8.40 -13.60
N GLU A 113 -0.66 -9.55 -13.89
CA GLU A 113 -0.77 -10.10 -15.25
C GLU A 113 -1.49 -9.13 -16.20
N ALA A 114 -2.60 -8.54 -15.74
CA ALA A 114 -3.32 -7.52 -16.48
C ALA A 114 -2.42 -6.31 -16.78
N ALA A 115 -1.72 -5.80 -15.76
CA ALA A 115 -0.85 -4.64 -15.90
C ALA A 115 0.39 -4.91 -16.78
N VAL A 116 0.92 -6.13 -16.80
CA VAL A 116 2.05 -6.49 -17.67
C VAL A 116 1.59 -6.63 -19.12
N HIS A 117 0.41 -7.21 -19.36
CA HIS A 117 -0.08 -7.53 -20.69
C HIS A 117 -1.02 -6.48 -21.30
N GLY A 118 -1.42 -5.45 -20.55
CA GLY A 118 -2.42 -4.48 -20.99
C GLY A 118 -3.82 -5.08 -21.12
N ASP A 119 -4.13 -6.16 -20.38
CA ASP A 119 -5.41 -6.85 -20.46
C ASP A 119 -6.45 -6.17 -19.56
N ILE A 120 -7.35 -5.40 -20.17
CA ILE A 120 -8.43 -4.70 -19.46
C ILE A 120 -9.50 -5.63 -18.93
N THR A 121 -9.72 -6.78 -19.58
CA THR A 121 -10.73 -7.75 -19.14
C THR A 121 -10.25 -8.40 -17.86
N LEU A 122 -8.99 -8.86 -17.84
CA LEU A 122 -8.38 -9.42 -16.65
C LEU A 122 -8.28 -8.40 -15.52
N LEU A 123 -7.99 -7.13 -15.83
CA LEU A 123 -8.00 -6.05 -14.83
C LEU A 123 -9.38 -5.89 -14.17
N LYS A 124 -10.45 -5.87 -14.97
CA LYS A 124 -11.84 -5.79 -14.46
C LYS A 124 -12.22 -7.03 -13.65
N GLN A 125 -11.77 -8.21 -14.06
CA GLN A 125 -11.94 -9.45 -13.30
C GLN A 125 -11.18 -9.41 -11.97
N ALA A 126 -9.97 -8.86 -11.94
CA ALA A 126 -9.21 -8.67 -10.71
C ALA A 126 -9.99 -7.80 -9.71
N MET A 127 -10.57 -6.69 -10.19
CA MET A 127 -11.41 -5.80 -9.37
C MET A 127 -12.68 -6.50 -8.85
N LEU A 128 -13.33 -7.34 -9.66
CA LEU A 128 -14.49 -8.13 -9.19
C LEU A 128 -14.13 -9.12 -8.08
N HIS A 129 -12.92 -9.68 -8.13
CA HIS A 129 -12.46 -10.67 -7.17
C HIS A 129 -11.95 -10.05 -5.87
N ASP A 130 -11.71 -8.73 -5.83
CA ASP A 130 -11.37 -8.05 -4.58
C ASP A 130 -12.54 -8.14 -3.59
N PRO A 131 -12.34 -8.68 -2.36
CA PRO A 131 -13.43 -8.90 -1.42
C PRO A 131 -14.14 -7.63 -0.97
N LEU A 132 -13.44 -6.49 -0.90
CA LEU A 132 -14.06 -5.22 -0.51
C LEU A 132 -14.87 -4.65 -1.67
N VAL A 133 -14.29 -4.65 -2.87
CA VAL A 133 -14.98 -4.18 -4.08
C VAL A 133 -16.24 -5.02 -4.33
N GLY A 134 -16.15 -6.34 -4.30
CA GLY A 134 -17.30 -7.23 -4.48
C GLY A 134 -18.36 -7.12 -3.38
N ALA A 135 -18.01 -6.59 -2.20
CA ALA A 135 -18.97 -6.36 -1.11
C ALA A 135 -19.73 -5.03 -1.24
N VAL A 136 -19.18 -4.04 -1.93
CA VAL A 136 -19.75 -2.68 -1.98
C VAL A 136 -20.13 -2.20 -3.38
N CYS A 137 -19.65 -2.87 -4.43
CA CYS A 137 -19.93 -2.54 -5.83
C CYS A 137 -20.62 -3.72 -6.54
N ASN A 138 -21.57 -3.41 -7.41
CA ASN A 138 -22.08 -4.34 -8.41
C ASN A 138 -21.17 -4.38 -9.66
N PRO A 139 -21.32 -5.37 -10.56
CA PRO A 139 -20.44 -5.48 -11.73
C PRO A 139 -20.39 -4.24 -12.63
N GLU A 140 -21.50 -3.54 -12.84
CA GLU A 140 -21.50 -2.33 -13.68
C GLU A 140 -20.70 -1.20 -13.02
N GLU A 141 -20.81 -1.06 -11.69
CA GLU A 141 -20.01 -0.11 -10.90
C GLU A 141 -18.52 -0.44 -11.01
N VAL A 142 -18.15 -1.72 -10.94
CA VAL A 142 -16.75 -2.15 -11.11
C VAL A 142 -16.22 -1.83 -12.51
N TRP A 143 -17.02 -2.04 -13.56
CA TRP A 143 -16.60 -1.79 -14.95
C TRP A 143 -16.31 -0.32 -15.18
N GLN A 144 -17.24 0.55 -14.77
CA GLN A 144 -17.09 1.99 -14.96
C GLN A 144 -16.01 2.57 -14.04
N MET A 145 -15.90 2.09 -12.79
CA MET A 145 -14.83 2.49 -11.87
C MET A 145 -13.44 2.13 -12.43
N THR A 146 -13.29 0.92 -12.99
CA THR A 146 -12.02 0.50 -13.58
C THR A 146 -11.66 1.35 -14.80
N ASP A 147 -12.63 1.69 -15.64
CA ASP A 147 -12.43 2.58 -16.78
C ASP A 147 -12.07 4.02 -16.33
N GLU A 148 -12.71 4.54 -15.28
CA GLU A 148 -12.37 5.84 -14.67
C GLU A 148 -10.92 5.86 -14.15
N MET A 149 -10.50 4.82 -13.42
CA MET A 149 -9.12 4.66 -12.95
C MET A 149 -8.14 4.50 -14.11
N LEU A 150 -8.49 3.76 -15.16
CA LEU A 150 -7.59 3.64 -16.32
C LEU A 150 -7.34 5.01 -16.97
N VAL A 151 -8.40 5.81 -17.11
CA VAL A 151 -8.35 7.14 -17.70
C VAL A 151 -7.57 8.14 -16.84
N ALA A 152 -7.80 8.15 -15.53
CA ALA A 152 -7.13 9.07 -14.62
C ALA A 152 -5.64 8.74 -14.42
N GLN A 153 -5.26 7.47 -14.54
CA GLN A 153 -3.90 6.98 -14.36
C GLN A 153 -3.16 6.78 -15.69
N ALA A 154 -3.75 7.17 -16.82
CA ALA A 154 -3.22 6.90 -18.17
C ALA A 154 -1.75 7.30 -18.37
N GLN A 155 -1.29 8.39 -17.75
CA GLN A 155 0.11 8.83 -17.84
C GLN A 155 1.11 7.82 -17.25
N TRP A 156 0.67 6.98 -16.31
CA TRP A 156 1.48 5.97 -15.62
C TRP A 156 1.28 4.56 -16.17
N LEU A 157 0.33 4.38 -17.09
CA LEU A 157 -0.11 3.08 -17.60
C LEU A 157 0.01 3.01 -19.14
N PRO A 158 1.22 3.20 -19.70
CA PRO A 158 1.44 3.28 -21.14
C PRO A 158 1.04 2.01 -21.90
N GLN A 159 1.07 0.84 -21.26
CA GLN A 159 0.63 -0.43 -21.83
C GLN A 159 -0.87 -0.46 -22.18
N TYR A 160 -1.67 0.45 -21.63
CA TYR A 160 -3.09 0.60 -21.91
C TYR A 160 -3.38 1.76 -22.87
N SER A 161 -2.37 2.28 -23.58
CA SER A 161 -2.50 3.44 -24.48
C SER A 161 -3.63 3.29 -25.52
N ASP A 162 -3.82 2.09 -26.06
CA ASP A 162 -4.88 1.78 -27.02
C ASP A 162 -6.26 1.62 -26.36
N GLU A 163 -6.28 1.26 -25.08
CA GLU A 163 -7.50 0.99 -24.33
C GLU A 163 -8.06 2.25 -23.64
N VAL A 164 -7.21 3.18 -23.24
CA VAL A 164 -7.62 4.45 -22.62
C VAL A 164 -8.63 5.24 -23.48
N PRO A 165 -8.44 5.41 -24.82
CA PRO A 165 -9.45 6.05 -25.66
C PRO A 165 -10.79 5.31 -25.67
N ARG A 166 -10.76 3.97 -25.67
CA ARG A 166 -11.97 3.14 -25.64
C ARG A 166 -12.68 3.23 -24.30
N ALA A 167 -11.93 3.29 -23.20
CA ALA A 167 -12.46 3.55 -21.87
C ALA A 167 -13.17 4.91 -21.82
N ARG A 168 -12.53 5.99 -22.31
CA ARG A 168 -13.19 7.31 -22.40
C ARG A 168 -14.50 7.24 -23.19
N GLN A 169 -14.49 6.58 -24.35
CA GLN A 169 -15.68 6.41 -25.17
C GLN A 169 -16.80 5.65 -24.43
N ARG A 170 -16.49 4.55 -23.75
CA ARG A 170 -17.48 3.80 -22.93
C ARG A 170 -18.10 4.69 -21.85
N LEU A 171 -17.30 5.53 -21.20
CA LEU A 171 -17.79 6.45 -20.16
C LEU A 171 -18.69 7.54 -20.74
N GLU A 172 -18.32 8.13 -21.89
CA GLU A 172 -19.14 9.11 -22.62
C GLU A 172 -20.47 8.49 -23.11
N ASP A 173 -20.41 7.27 -23.63
CA ASP A 173 -21.59 6.53 -24.06
C ASP A 173 -22.53 6.22 -22.89
N ALA A 174 -21.99 5.86 -21.72
CA ALA A 174 -22.78 5.65 -20.51
C ALA A 174 -23.50 6.93 -20.06
N VAL A 175 -22.87 8.10 -20.21
CA VAL A 175 -23.52 9.39 -19.96
C VAL A 175 -24.64 9.62 -20.98
N ARG A 176 -24.36 9.46 -22.27
CA ARG A 176 -25.36 9.68 -23.35
C ARG A 176 -26.58 8.77 -23.23
N ASN A 177 -26.36 7.53 -22.82
CA ASN A 177 -27.41 6.51 -22.70
C ASN A 177 -28.10 6.52 -21.33
N GLY A 178 -27.68 7.38 -20.39
CA GLY A 178 -28.24 7.46 -19.05
C GLY A 178 -27.89 6.26 -18.15
N THR A 179 -26.89 5.46 -18.50
CA THR A 179 -26.41 4.28 -17.74
C THR A 179 -25.17 4.58 -16.90
N ARG A 180 -24.73 5.84 -16.86
CA ARG A 180 -23.62 6.28 -16.01
C ARG A 180 -23.92 5.96 -14.55
N VAL A 181 -23.01 5.23 -13.90
CA VAL A 181 -23.08 4.94 -12.47
C VAL A 181 -23.13 6.26 -11.71
N LYS A 182 -24.17 6.40 -10.87
CA LYS A 182 -24.38 7.61 -10.08
C LYS A 182 -23.47 7.55 -8.87
N LEU A 183 -22.59 8.53 -8.75
CA LEU A 183 -21.80 8.69 -7.54
C LEU A 183 -22.73 9.00 -6.36
N ILE A 184 -22.63 8.19 -5.32
CA ILE A 184 -23.32 8.47 -4.07
C ILE A 184 -22.48 9.54 -3.36
N GLN A 185 -23.01 10.76 -3.27
CA GLN A 185 -22.44 11.75 -2.37
C GLN A 185 -22.68 11.27 -0.94
N THR A 186 -21.62 10.82 -0.30
CA THR A 186 -21.61 10.52 1.12
C THR A 186 -20.73 11.56 1.81
N GLU A 187 -21.02 11.86 3.07
CA GLU A 187 -20.11 12.68 3.91
C GLU A 187 -18.78 11.96 4.22
N GLY A 188 -18.53 10.78 3.60
CA GLY A 188 -17.36 9.96 3.84
C GLY A 188 -17.28 9.41 5.27
N ALA A 189 -16.35 8.48 5.48
CA ALA A 189 -16.03 7.99 6.83
C ALA A 189 -15.04 8.93 7.57
N ALA A 190 -14.50 9.94 6.88
CA ALA A 190 -13.60 10.96 7.40
C ALA A 190 -14.40 12.19 7.85
N ARG A 191 -15.21 12.03 8.90
CA ARG A 191 -16.07 13.11 9.45
C ARG A 191 -15.31 14.17 10.26
N LEU A 192 -13.99 14.07 10.30
CA LEU A 192 -13.15 14.92 11.11
C LEU A 192 -12.47 15.93 10.20
N HIS A 193 -12.50 17.20 10.61
CA HIS A 193 -11.83 18.31 9.93
C HIS A 193 -10.39 17.93 9.58
N THR A 194 -10.06 18.01 8.30
CA THR A 194 -8.70 17.90 7.80
C THR A 194 -8.03 19.23 8.06
N ARG A 195 -7.01 19.24 8.93
CA ARG A 195 -6.30 20.48 9.25
C ARG A 195 -5.53 21.00 8.04
N THR A 196 -5.57 22.30 7.84
CA THR A 196 -4.72 23.01 6.88
C THR A 196 -3.28 23.06 7.36
N VAL A 197 -2.35 23.31 6.44
CA VAL A 197 -0.92 23.51 6.77
C VAL A 197 -0.74 24.63 7.81
N GLU A 198 -1.53 25.71 7.71
CA GLU A 198 -1.53 26.82 8.66
C GLU A 198 -2.00 26.38 10.05
N GLU A 199 -3.10 25.62 10.14
CA GLU A 199 -3.61 25.06 11.40
C GLU A 199 -2.63 24.05 12.04
N MET A 200 -1.89 23.28 11.22
CA MET A 200 -0.86 22.36 11.71
C MET A 200 0.40 23.10 12.17
N ALA A 201 0.80 24.18 11.50
CA ALA A 201 1.95 25.00 11.89
C ALA A 201 1.69 25.75 13.21
N LEU A 202 0.46 26.17 13.49
CA LEU A 202 0.07 26.79 14.77
C LEU A 202 0.23 25.84 15.97
N ASN A 203 0.30 24.53 15.74
CA ASN A 203 0.58 23.48 16.73
C ASN A 203 1.88 22.74 16.40
N GLU A 204 2.96 23.47 16.10
CA GLU A 204 4.29 22.94 15.73
C GLU A 204 4.78 21.78 16.61
N ALA A 205 4.54 21.84 17.92
CA ALA A 205 4.92 20.80 18.88
C ALA A 205 4.13 19.48 18.67
N GLU A 206 2.84 19.58 18.35
CA GLU A 206 1.96 18.45 18.10
C GLU A 206 2.14 17.88 16.68
N ALA A 207 2.44 18.74 15.70
CA ALA A 207 2.78 18.34 14.34
C ALA A 207 4.11 17.56 14.28
N ARG A 208 5.15 18.04 14.98
CA ARG A 208 6.42 17.29 15.15
C ARG A 208 6.22 15.96 15.88
N ALA A 209 5.38 15.92 16.91
CA ALA A 209 5.07 14.69 17.63
C ALA A 209 4.29 13.69 16.77
N ASN A 210 3.34 14.15 15.95
CA ASN A 210 2.56 13.30 15.05
C ASN A 210 3.38 12.78 13.86
N ALA A 211 4.26 13.60 13.26
CA ALA A 211 5.19 13.15 12.23
C ALA A 211 6.13 12.06 12.77
N ALA A 212 6.66 12.25 13.99
CA ALA A 212 7.49 11.25 14.68
C ALA A 212 6.71 10.04 15.21
N ALA A 213 5.38 10.12 15.30
CA ALA A 213 4.51 9.01 15.71
C ALA A 213 3.95 8.22 14.52
N ALA A 214 3.74 8.86 13.36
CA ALA A 214 3.43 8.19 12.11
C ALA A 214 4.61 7.32 11.62
N ASP A 215 5.84 7.73 11.97
CA ASP A 215 7.08 6.98 11.77
C ASP A 215 7.28 5.83 12.79
N LYS A 216 6.38 5.68 13.78
CA LYS A 216 6.44 4.63 14.79
C LYS A 216 5.19 3.77 14.75
N GLY A 217 5.32 2.59 14.13
CA GLY A 217 4.42 1.47 14.32
C GLY A 217 4.43 0.97 15.76
N LYS A 218 3.91 1.76 16.71
CA LYS A 218 3.69 1.35 18.11
C LYS A 218 2.50 0.39 18.21
N MET A 219 2.57 -0.74 17.54
CA MET A 219 1.71 -1.90 17.74
C MET A 219 2.50 -3.17 17.48
N THR A 220 3.39 -3.55 18.40
CA THR A 220 3.63 -4.96 18.79
C THR A 220 4.71 -5.01 19.88
N ILE A 221 4.28 -4.87 21.14
CA ILE A 221 4.98 -5.53 22.24
C ILE A 221 4.37 -6.92 22.30
N SER A 222 4.99 -7.92 21.66
CA SER A 222 4.72 -9.32 21.97
C SER A 222 5.70 -9.76 23.04
N HIS A 223 5.15 -10.19 24.18
CA HIS A 223 5.86 -10.89 25.24
C HIS A 223 6.60 -12.13 24.73
#